data_AF-A0A2I0Q8K1-F1
#
_entry.id   AF-A0A2I0Q8K1-F1
#
_cell.length_a   1.000
_cell.length_b   1.000
_cell.length_c   1.000
_cell.angle_alpha   90.00
_cell.angle_beta   90.00
_cell.angle_gamma   90.00
#
_symmetry.space_group_name_H-M   'P 1'
#
loop_
_entity.id
_entity.type
_entity.pdbx_description
1 polymer ?
#
loop_
_entity_poly.entity_id
_entity_poly.type
_entity_poly.pdbx_seq_one_letter_code
_entity_poly.pdbx_strand_id
1 'polypeptide(L)'
;MKIKFKKFKKIWGAIRRNWRVNHRLVISDESTHAHIFELLLTPRRLFVVITVSAFVLIFLTTMLIAFTPLRVYVPGYTNPNEYRMYRKLVYKVDSLENALRQNQQYLANFYNVLNGVIPPENSEITDNKAVAHQ
;
A
#
# COMPACT_ATOMS: atom_id res chain seq x y z
N MET A 1 -0.50 30.73 10.94
CA MET A 1 -0.69 29.46 11.67
C MET A 1 0.45 29.26 12.69
N LYS A 2 0.40 29.92 13.85
CA LYS A 2 1.41 29.80 14.94
C LYS A 2 0.70 29.63 16.28
N ILE A 3 0.02 28.51 16.46
CA ILE A 3 -0.74 28.27 17.69
C ILE A 3 -0.38 26.87 18.20
N LYS A 4 0.25 26.84 19.38
CA LYS A 4 0.46 25.71 20.33
C LYS A 4 1.91 25.45 20.81
N PHE A 5 2.96 26.01 20.22
CA PHE A 5 4.35 25.78 20.69
C PHE A 5 4.66 26.36 22.08
N LYS A 6 4.09 27.52 22.43
CA LYS A 6 4.37 28.20 23.72
C LYS A 6 3.84 27.43 24.94
N LYS A 7 2.67 26.78 24.79
CA LYS A 7 2.09 25.92 25.84
C LYS A 7 2.92 24.66 26.06
N PHE A 8 3.42 24.05 24.98
CA PHE A 8 4.32 22.91 25.05
C PHE A 8 5.60 23.28 25.82
N LYS A 9 6.29 24.37 25.48
CA LYS A 9 7.51 24.79 26.19
C LYS A 9 7.32 25.01 27.71
N LYS A 10 6.15 25.53 28.13
CA LYS A 10 5.81 25.71 29.55
C LYS A 10 5.56 24.37 30.27
N ILE A 11 4.86 23.44 29.62
CA ILE A 11 4.65 22.06 30.11
C ILE A 11 5.98 21.32 30.27
N TRP A 12 6.90 21.48 29.31
CA TRP A 12 8.24 20.88 29.38
C TRP A 12 9.09 21.42 30.54
N GLY A 13 8.98 22.72 30.86
CA GLY A 13 9.68 23.32 32.00
C GLY A 13 9.18 22.82 33.35
N ALA A 14 7.87 22.59 33.49
CA ALA A 14 7.27 22.05 34.72
C ALA A 14 7.62 20.57 34.91
N ILE A 15 7.56 19.77 33.83
CA ILE A 15 7.93 18.34 33.87
C ILE A 15 9.43 18.18 34.23
N ARG A 16 10.33 19.00 33.68
CA ARG A 16 11.78 18.92 33.96
C ARG A 16 12.12 19.16 35.44
N ARG A 17 11.37 20.01 36.17
CA ARG A 17 11.59 20.25 37.62
C ARG A 17 11.18 19.07 38.49
N ASN A 18 10.22 18.25 38.07
CA ASN A 18 9.68 17.13 38.85
C ASN A 18 10.32 15.76 38.53
N TRP A 19 11.30 15.68 37.63
CA TRP A 19 11.95 14.43 37.22
C TRP A 19 12.75 13.70 38.33
N ARG A 20 13.03 14.36 39.46
CA ARG A 20 13.71 13.74 40.62
C ARG A 20 12.75 13.30 41.74
N VAL A 21 11.45 13.59 41.63
CA VAL A 21 10.49 13.17 42.65
C VAL A 21 10.11 11.71 42.38
N ASN A 22 10.26 10.86 43.40
CA ASN A 22 9.87 9.45 43.33
C ASN A 22 8.35 9.37 43.42
N HIS A 23 7.69 9.04 42.31
CA HIS A 23 6.24 8.84 42.28
C HIS A 23 5.97 7.33 42.42
N ARG A 24 5.18 6.92 43.41
CA ARG A 24 4.76 5.52 43.61
C ARG A 24 3.33 5.39 43.05
N LEU A 25 3.17 4.68 41.94
CA LEU A 25 1.85 4.27 41.47
C LEU A 25 1.54 2.94 42.18
N VAL A 26 0.58 2.95 43.11
CA VAL A 26 0.09 1.74 43.77
C VAL A 26 -1.32 1.49 43.25
N ILE A 27 -1.54 0.33 42.66
CA ILE A 27 -2.87 -0.18 42.35
C ILE A 27 -3.18 -1.18 43.46
N SER A 28 -3.98 -0.77 44.43
CA SER A 28 -4.45 -1.63 45.52
C SER A 28 -5.87 -2.10 45.20
N ASP A 29 -6.10 -3.40 45.28
CA ASP A 29 -7.47 -3.94 45.24
C ASP A 29 -8.09 -3.77 46.64
N GLU A 30 -9.17 -3.00 46.70
CA GLU A 30 -9.84 -2.62 47.94
C GLU A 30 -10.54 -3.80 48.64
N SER A 31 -10.77 -4.92 47.92
CA SER A 31 -11.46 -6.09 48.47
C SER A 31 -10.54 -7.08 49.18
N THR A 32 -9.27 -7.16 48.77
CA THR A 32 -8.35 -8.22 49.25
C THR A 32 -7.12 -7.65 49.96
N HIS A 33 -6.97 -6.31 50.00
CA HIS A 33 -5.81 -5.60 50.57
C HIS A 33 -4.44 -6.15 50.11
N ALA A 34 -4.41 -6.92 49.02
CA ALA A 34 -3.22 -7.52 48.45
C ALA A 34 -2.64 -6.57 47.39
N HIS A 35 -1.33 -6.36 47.43
CA HIS A 35 -0.63 -5.59 46.41
C HIS A 35 -0.48 -6.44 45.14
N ILE A 36 -1.35 -6.24 44.15
CA ILE A 36 -1.36 -7.05 42.91
C ILE A 36 -0.25 -6.59 41.94
N PHE A 37 0.17 -5.31 41.99
CA PHE A 37 1.25 -4.79 41.15
C PHE A 37 1.94 -3.57 41.80
N GLU A 38 3.12 -3.77 42.40
CA GLU A 38 3.95 -2.69 42.92
C GLU A 38 5.04 -2.30 41.90
N LEU A 39 4.64 -1.67 40.80
CA LEU A 39 5.64 -1.03 39.94
C LEU A 39 6.17 0.19 40.69
N LEU A 40 7.40 0.08 41.22
CA LEU A 40 8.20 1.23 41.61
C LEU A 40 8.54 2.03 40.33
N LEU A 41 7.60 2.84 39.86
CA LEU A 41 7.73 3.72 38.70
C LEU A 41 8.69 4.89 39.02
N THR A 42 9.97 4.57 39.10
CA THR A 42 11.00 5.61 39.03
C THR A 42 10.90 6.25 37.64
N PRO A 43 10.98 7.59 37.50
CA PRO A 43 10.86 8.27 36.20
C PRO A 43 11.80 7.71 35.12
N ARG A 44 12.95 7.19 35.52
CA ARG A 44 13.92 6.50 34.64
C ARG A 44 13.42 5.16 34.10
N ARG A 45 12.80 4.31 34.94
CA ARG A 45 12.29 2.99 34.54
C ARG A 45 11.07 3.14 33.62
N LEU A 46 10.20 4.11 33.89
CA LEU A 46 9.06 4.42 33.04
C LEU A 46 9.50 4.83 31.63
N PHE A 47 10.52 5.68 31.53
CA PHE A 47 11.05 6.08 30.23
C PHE A 47 11.56 4.87 29.42
N VAL A 48 12.35 3.99 30.06
CA VAL A 48 12.86 2.77 29.41
C VAL A 48 11.72 1.86 28.95
N VAL A 49 10.70 1.62 29.78
CA VAL A 49 9.54 0.78 29.40
C VAL A 49 8.77 1.37 28.21
N ILE A 50 8.54 2.69 28.21
CA ILE A 50 7.87 3.38 27.10
C ILE A 50 8.69 3.25 25.82
N THR A 51 10.01 3.47 25.88
CA THR A 51 10.89 3.39 24.71
C THR A 51 10.94 1.96 24.16
N VAL A 52 11.09 0.95 25.03
CA VAL A 52 11.10 -0.46 24.62
C VAL A 52 9.75 -0.84 24.00
N SER A 53 8.63 -0.46 24.63
CA SER A 53 7.29 -0.72 24.10
C SER A 53 7.07 -0.07 22.73
N ALA A 54 7.46 1.19 22.57
CA ALA A 54 7.40 1.89 21.29
C ALA A 54 8.28 1.22 20.23
N PHE A 55 9.50 0.81 20.59
CA PHE A 55 10.40 0.12 19.67
C PHE A 55 9.84 -1.24 19.24
N VAL A 56 9.30 -2.02 20.19
CA VAL A 56 8.63 -3.30 19.91
C VAL A 56 7.42 -3.08 18.99
N LEU A 57 6.62 -2.05 19.23
CA LEU A 57 5.47 -1.73 18.38
C LEU A 57 5.90 -1.37 16.95
N ILE A 58 6.93 -0.53 16.79
CA ILE A 58 7.48 -0.15 15.48
C ILE A 58 8.08 -1.37 14.77
N PHE A 59 8.84 -2.19 15.50
CA PHE A 59 9.43 -3.40 14.95
C PHE A 59 8.35 -4.40 14.50
N LEU A 60 7.35 -4.65 15.34
CA LEU A 60 6.26 -5.57 15.05
C LEU A 60 5.38 -5.08 13.90
N THR A 61 5.07 -3.78 13.85
CA THR A 61 4.33 -3.18 12.72
C THR A 61 5.11 -3.24 11.42
N THR A 62 6.42 -2.96 11.45
CA THR A 62 7.29 -3.07 10.28
C THR A 62 7.38 -4.53 9.80
N MET A 63 7.56 -5.46 10.73
CA MET A 63 7.56 -6.90 10.46
C MET A 63 6.21 -7.32 9.86
N LEU A 64 5.09 -6.91 10.45
CA LEU A 64 3.76 -7.21 9.97
C LEU A 64 3.57 -6.72 8.53
N ILE A 65 3.94 -5.47 8.21
CA ILE A 65 3.86 -4.92 6.84
C ILE A 65 4.74 -5.70 5.86
N ALA A 66 5.94 -6.13 6.28
CA ALA A 66 6.87 -6.86 5.44
C ALA A 66 6.41 -8.29 5.12
N PHE A 67 5.80 -8.99 6.11
CA PHE A 67 5.36 -10.38 6.00
C PHE A 67 3.89 -10.53 5.58
N THR A 68 3.06 -9.48 5.67
CA THR A 68 1.67 -9.49 5.16
C THR A 68 1.60 -8.92 3.75
N PRO A 69 0.59 -9.32 2.94
CA PRO A 69 0.41 -8.78 1.59
C PRO A 69 0.03 -7.29 1.56
N LEU A 70 -0.12 -6.59 2.69
CA LEU A 70 -0.38 -5.14 2.73
C LEU A 70 0.63 -4.33 1.92
N ARG A 71 1.90 -4.75 1.86
CA ARG A 71 2.93 -4.06 1.04
C ARG A 71 2.59 -4.03 -0.46
N VAL A 72 1.81 -5.00 -0.95
CA VAL A 72 1.46 -5.15 -2.37
C VAL A 72 0.29 -4.25 -2.76
N TYR A 73 -0.49 -3.79 -1.78
CA TYR A 73 -1.65 -2.91 -1.99
C TYR A 73 -1.27 -1.43 -2.14
N VAL A 74 0.00 -1.06 -1.93
CA VAL A 74 0.48 0.28 -2.29
C VAL A 74 0.79 0.29 -3.78
N PRO A 75 -0.04 0.94 -4.64
CA PRO A 75 0.24 1.04 -6.06
C PRO A 75 1.60 1.73 -6.26
N GLY A 76 2.57 1.00 -6.81
CA GLY A 76 3.96 1.45 -6.96
C GLY A 76 5.03 0.52 -6.36
N TYR A 77 4.66 -0.39 -5.44
CA TYR A 77 5.57 -1.37 -4.82
C TYR A 77 5.17 -2.83 -5.12
N THR A 78 4.69 -3.09 -6.34
CA THR A 78 4.36 -4.45 -6.79
C THR A 78 5.61 -5.23 -7.16
N ASN A 79 5.58 -6.54 -6.91
CA ASN A 79 6.69 -7.44 -7.21
C ASN A 79 7.01 -7.34 -8.72
N PRO A 80 8.25 -7.00 -9.15
CA PRO A 80 8.59 -6.78 -10.56
C PRO A 80 8.18 -7.93 -11.50
N ASN A 81 8.08 -9.14 -10.94
CA ASN A 81 7.72 -10.36 -11.65
C ASN A 81 6.24 -10.41 -12.07
N GLU A 82 5.32 -9.93 -11.23
CA GLU A 82 3.89 -9.93 -11.56
C GLU A 82 3.58 -8.85 -12.60
N TYR A 83 4.18 -7.66 -12.49
CA TYR A 83 4.01 -6.61 -13.49
C TYR A 83 4.52 -7.02 -14.88
N ARG A 84 5.59 -7.83 -14.94
CA ARG A 84 6.08 -8.43 -16.20
C ARG A 84 5.10 -9.45 -16.76
N MET A 85 4.48 -10.26 -15.91
CA MET A 85 3.46 -11.23 -16.35
C MET A 85 2.21 -10.54 -16.87
N TYR A 86 1.70 -9.54 -16.14
CA TYR A 86 0.56 -8.73 -16.56
C TYR A 86 0.84 -8.04 -17.90
N ARG A 87 2.01 -7.40 -18.08
CA ARG A 87 2.37 -6.81 -19.38
C ARG A 87 2.39 -7.84 -20.49
N LYS A 88 3.04 -8.99 -20.29
CA LYS A 88 3.06 -10.08 -21.29
C LYS A 88 1.65 -10.58 -21.64
N LEU A 89 0.76 -10.67 -20.65
CA LEU A 89 -0.62 -11.09 -20.87
C LEU A 89 -1.40 -10.04 -21.66
N VAL A 90 -1.25 -8.75 -21.32
CA VAL A 90 -1.86 -7.65 -22.08
C VAL A 90 -1.41 -7.67 -23.54
N TYR A 91 -0.12 -7.83 -23.82
CA TYR A 91 0.37 -7.94 -25.20
C TYR A 91 -0.21 -9.15 -25.96
N LYS A 92 -0.36 -10.30 -25.29
CA LYS A 92 -0.98 -11.47 -25.91
C LYS A 92 -2.47 -11.25 -26.19
N VAL A 93 -3.20 -10.64 -25.26
CA VAL A 93 -4.63 -10.34 -25.42
C VAL A 93 -4.84 -9.37 -26.59
N ASP A 94 -4.07 -8.29 -26.67
CA ASP A 94 -4.14 -7.32 -27.79
C ASP A 94 -3.84 -7.98 -29.14
N SER A 95 -2.85 -8.87 -29.17
CA SER A 95 -2.57 -9.67 -30.39
C SER A 95 -3.73 -10.61 -30.75
N LEU A 96 -4.37 -11.26 -29.77
CA LEU A 96 -5.52 -12.13 -30.02
C LEU A 96 -6.73 -11.32 -30.50
N GLU A 97 -6.99 -10.15 -29.91
CA GLU A 97 -8.09 -9.27 -30.27
C GLU A 97 -7.97 -8.81 -31.73
N ASN A 98 -6.76 -8.44 -32.16
CA ASN A 98 -6.48 -8.08 -33.54
C ASN A 98 -6.73 -9.24 -34.51
N ALA A 99 -6.26 -10.46 -34.18
CA ALA A 99 -6.48 -11.64 -35.00
C ALA A 99 -7.97 -12.05 -35.06
N LEU A 100 -8.71 -11.87 -33.96
CA LEU A 100 -10.15 -12.11 -33.90
C LEU A 100 -10.91 -11.12 -34.79
N ARG A 101 -10.55 -9.83 -34.72
CA ARG A 101 -11.17 -8.77 -35.53
C ARG A 101 -10.99 -9.01 -37.03
N GLN A 102 -9.80 -9.43 -37.44
CA GLN A 102 -9.54 -9.81 -38.83
C GLN A 102 -10.41 -11.00 -39.25
N ASN A 103 -10.47 -12.07 -38.45
CA ASN A 103 -11.32 -13.23 -38.74
C ASN A 103 -12.80 -12.87 -38.87
N GLN A 104 -13.31 -12.00 -38.00
CA GLN A 104 -14.71 -11.54 -38.09
C GLN A 104 -14.98 -10.79 -39.39
N GLN A 105 -14.05 -9.96 -39.87
CA GLN A 105 -14.15 -9.28 -41.16
C GLN A 105 -14.10 -10.26 -42.34
N TYR A 106 -13.21 -11.25 -42.29
CA TYR A 106 -13.14 -12.31 -43.31
C TYR A 106 -14.44 -13.11 -43.38
N LEU A 107 -14.99 -13.53 -42.23
CA LEU A 107 -16.25 -14.26 -42.17
C LEU A 107 -17.41 -13.40 -42.68
N ALA A 108 -17.48 -12.12 -42.28
CA ALA A 108 -18.52 -11.20 -42.77
C ALA A 108 -18.47 -11.05 -44.30
N ASN A 109 -17.28 -10.84 -44.86
CA ASN A 109 -17.10 -10.75 -46.31
C ASN A 109 -17.44 -12.08 -47.01
N PHE A 110 -17.07 -13.22 -46.42
CA PHE A 110 -17.42 -14.54 -46.94
C PHE A 110 -18.94 -14.76 -46.99
N TYR A 111 -19.66 -14.41 -45.92
CA TYR A 111 -21.13 -14.46 -45.90
C TYR A 111 -21.75 -13.49 -46.92
N ASN A 112 -21.20 -12.30 -47.09
CA ASN A 112 -21.70 -11.32 -48.07
C ASN A 112 -21.55 -11.81 -49.51
N VAL A 113 -20.41 -12.43 -49.85
CA VAL A 113 -20.16 -13.03 -51.17
C VAL A 113 -21.10 -14.23 -51.41
N LEU A 114 -21.30 -15.09 -50.40
CA LEU A 114 -22.21 -16.24 -50.51
C LEU A 114 -23.67 -15.82 -50.72
N ASN A 115 -24.07 -14.69 -50.16
CA ASN A 115 -25.41 -14.11 -50.31
C ASN A 115 -25.57 -13.23 -51.57
N GLY A 116 -24.55 -13.15 -52.43
CA GLY A 116 -24.61 -12.43 -53.71
C GLY A 116 -24.62 -10.91 -53.58
N VAL A 117 -24.34 -10.36 -52.40
CA VAL A 117 -24.23 -8.92 -52.17
C VAL A 117 -22.77 -8.53 -52.33
N ILE A 118 -22.43 -7.97 -53.49
CA ILE A 118 -21.07 -7.49 -53.79
C ILE A 118 -20.87 -6.21 -52.95
N PRO A 119 -20.02 -6.22 -51.91
CA PRO A 119 -19.69 -5.00 -51.19
C PRO A 119 -18.81 -4.13 -52.11
N PRO A 120 -18.96 -2.80 -52.09
CA PRO A 120 -18.09 -1.93 -52.87
C PRO A 120 -16.65 -2.18 -52.47
N GLU A 121 -15.83 -2.46 -53.48
CA GLU A 121 -14.39 -2.60 -53.43
C GLU A 121 -13.77 -1.43 -52.66
N ASN A 122 -13.43 -1.67 -51.39
CA ASN A 122 -12.57 -0.81 -50.61
C ASN A 122 -11.17 -1.42 -50.58
N SER A 123 -10.52 -1.32 -51.75
CA SER A 123 -9.08 -1.34 -51.88
C SER A 123 -8.49 -0.14 -51.15
N GLU A 124 -8.33 -0.23 -49.83
CA GLU A 124 -7.34 0.54 -49.09
C GLU A 124 -6.29 -0.41 -48.52
N ILE A 125 -5.63 -1.12 -49.44
CA ILE A 125 -4.26 -1.57 -49.23
C ILE A 125 -3.36 -0.41 -49.66
N THR A 126 -3.30 0.62 -48.83
CA THR A 126 -2.23 1.63 -48.93
C THR A 126 -1.69 1.90 -47.54
N ASP A 127 -0.58 1.22 -47.30
CA ASP A 127 0.65 1.88 -46.89
C ASP A 127 0.63 2.58 -45.53
N ASN A 128 0.84 1.79 -44.47
CA ASN A 128 1.47 2.32 -43.27
C ASN A 128 2.44 1.28 -42.66
N LYS A 129 3.51 1.03 -43.42
CA LYS A 129 4.77 0.48 -42.88
C LYS A 129 5.84 1.57 -42.71
N ALA A 130 5.47 2.84 -42.70
CA ALA A 130 6.41 3.94 -42.56
C ALA A 130 6.15 4.73 -41.27
N VAL A 131 7.07 4.56 -40.30
CA VAL A 131 7.50 5.56 -39.32
C VAL A 131 6.55 5.88 -38.16
N ALA A 132 6.91 5.38 -36.96
CA ALA A 132 7.10 6.16 -35.73
C ALA A 132 6.81 5.31 -34.47
N HIS A 133 7.76 4.44 -34.10
CA HIS A 133 7.99 4.15 -32.68
C HIS A 133 9.10 5.07 -32.21
N GLN A 134 8.72 6.22 -31.66
CA GLN A 134 9.46 6.91 -30.62
C GLN A 134 8.59 6.96 -29.37
#